data_AF-A0A0F9D936-F1
#
_entry.id   AF-A0A0F9D936-F1
#
_cell.length_a   1.000
_cell.length_b   1.000
_cell.length_c   1.000
_cell.angle_alpha   90.00
_cell.angle_beta   90.00
_cell.angle_gamma   90.00
#
_symmetry.space_group_name_H-M   'P 1'
#
loop_
_entity.id
_entity.type
_entity.pdbx_description
1 polymer ?
#
loop_
_entity_poly.entity_id
_entity_poly.type
_entity_poly.pdbx_seq_one_letter_code
_entity_poly.pdbx_strand_id
1 'polypeptide(L)'
;ASTSQQIAQAAVAGRLAEQAQAQGQLIGALGQARVTDVDLAKTQAGFLQQANLANMSAENQRIFQQAGIDQQTSLANMQAKLAQTGLDDSATLTAMAQLFGVSIAEMQARLQLELGQLQARTQLELAEEGKPSDFDKGLAIAETGVKLFSLSDIRLKTDIKPLPTVRGLDPSFGAGLRKVNVRPKKSKIEKVGDVISAGIKALKERDKKNIEKEELQKRQNEPTGEATSALLDVPFLGLSDEDEKTNTDRREGRDSVGEMLEQLNAFSFKYKDPQKFGHGTKVGISAQDLERSELGKTFVEDTPEGKFVKFGEMLPTLLAAITQQEKRLRELEGE
;
A
#
# COMPACT_ATOMS: atom_id res chain seq x y z
N ALA A 1 -34.56 23.17 72.75
CA ALA A 1 -34.97 22.98 71.35
C ALA A 1 -36.34 22.33 71.35
N SER A 2 -37.26 22.73 70.47
CA SER A 2 -38.58 22.10 70.32
C SER A 2 -38.51 20.87 69.42
N THR A 3 -39.45 19.95 69.55
CA THR A 3 -39.52 18.71 68.73
C THR A 3 -39.56 19.01 67.22
N SER A 4 -40.20 20.12 66.83
CA SER A 4 -40.21 20.64 65.45
C SER A 4 -38.80 20.91 64.90
N GLN A 5 -37.86 21.31 65.74
CA GLN A 5 -36.48 21.63 65.36
C GLN A 5 -35.68 20.35 65.04
N GLN A 6 -35.92 19.26 65.78
CA GLN A 6 -35.34 17.94 65.50
C GLN A 6 -35.93 17.31 64.23
N ILE A 7 -37.25 17.42 64.02
CA ILE A 7 -37.91 16.95 62.79
C ILE A 7 -37.36 17.69 61.56
N ALA A 8 -37.15 19.00 61.66
CA ALA A 8 -36.54 19.79 60.59
C ALA A 8 -35.10 19.33 60.27
N GLN A 9 -34.26 19.08 61.28
CA GLN A 9 -32.90 18.57 61.08
C GLN A 9 -32.90 17.17 60.44
N ALA A 10 -33.76 16.25 60.88
CA ALA A 10 -33.89 14.92 60.28
C ALA A 10 -34.33 14.99 58.79
N ALA A 11 -35.28 15.88 58.47
CA ALA A 11 -35.76 16.08 57.10
C ALA A 11 -34.76 16.79 56.15
N VAL A 12 -33.71 17.41 56.70
CA VAL A 12 -32.57 17.93 55.93
C VAL A 12 -31.51 16.83 55.74
N ALA A 13 -31.19 16.09 56.80
CA ALA A 13 -30.23 14.98 56.75
C ALA A 13 -30.67 13.88 55.75
N GLY A 14 -31.95 13.52 55.75
CA GLY A 14 -32.51 12.55 54.79
C GLY A 14 -32.33 12.99 53.34
N ARG A 15 -32.68 14.23 53.00
CA ARG A 15 -32.54 14.78 51.65
C ARG A 15 -31.08 14.86 51.18
N LEU A 16 -30.15 15.13 52.09
CA LEU A 16 -28.71 15.15 51.77
C LEU A 16 -28.19 13.74 51.44
N ALA A 17 -28.62 12.71 52.19
CA ALA A 17 -28.28 11.32 51.91
C ALA A 17 -28.89 10.84 50.58
N GLU A 18 -30.14 11.20 50.31
CA GLU A 18 -30.85 10.89 49.07
C GLU A 18 -30.18 11.53 47.84
N GLN A 19 -29.74 12.79 47.97
CA GLN A 19 -28.97 13.50 46.94
C GLN A 19 -27.60 12.84 46.69
N ALA A 20 -26.88 12.41 47.73
CA ALA A 20 -25.61 11.70 47.60
C ALA A 20 -25.78 10.33 46.91
N GLN A 21 -26.85 9.59 47.24
CA GLN A 21 -27.17 8.31 46.60
C GLN A 21 -27.52 8.50 45.11
N ALA A 22 -28.29 9.54 44.76
CA ALA A 22 -28.63 9.87 43.38
C ALA A 22 -27.37 10.24 42.55
N GLN A 23 -26.44 11.01 43.12
CA GLN A 23 -25.16 11.32 42.46
C GLN A 23 -24.31 10.06 42.23
N GLY A 24 -24.24 9.15 43.21
CA GLY A 24 -23.54 7.87 43.05
C GLY A 24 -24.09 7.00 41.91
N GLN A 25 -25.42 6.93 41.79
CA GLN A 25 -26.08 6.21 40.69
C GLN A 25 -25.80 6.86 39.32
N LEU A 26 -25.85 8.19 39.23
CA LEU A 26 -25.57 8.92 37.98
C LEU A 26 -24.12 8.73 37.51
N ILE A 27 -23.16 8.77 38.44
CA ILE A 27 -21.73 8.54 38.15
C ILE A 27 -21.50 7.10 37.67
N GLY A 28 -22.17 6.11 38.28
CA GLY A 28 -22.10 4.71 37.83
C GLY A 28 -22.61 4.51 36.40
N ALA A 29 -23.75 5.12 36.06
CA ALA A 29 -24.32 5.05 34.71
C ALA A 29 -23.44 5.74 33.65
N LEU A 30 -22.91 6.93 33.96
CA LEU A 30 -21.99 7.65 33.07
C LEU A 30 -20.66 6.92 32.88
N GLY A 31 -20.18 6.21 33.92
CA GLY A 31 -19.01 5.34 33.83
C GLY A 31 -19.20 4.18 32.85
N GLN A 32 -20.34 3.48 32.94
CA GLN A 32 -20.63 2.36 32.03
C GLN A 32 -20.79 2.80 30.57
N ALA A 33 -21.50 3.91 30.32
CA ALA A 33 -21.69 4.43 28.95
C ALA A 33 -20.35 4.75 28.25
N ARG A 34 -19.40 5.36 28.97
CA ARG A 34 -18.07 5.68 28.42
C ARG A 34 -17.25 4.45 28.05
N VAL A 35 -17.39 3.34 28.78
CA VAL A 35 -16.67 2.10 28.43
C VAL A 35 -17.20 1.53 27.11
N THR A 36 -18.52 1.51 26.91
CA THR A 36 -19.12 1.03 25.65
C THR A 36 -18.73 1.90 24.45
N ASP A 37 -18.63 3.22 24.61
CA ASP A 37 -18.20 4.12 23.54
C ASP A 37 -16.73 3.89 23.16
N VAL A 38 -15.85 3.68 24.15
CA VAL A 38 -14.41 3.46 23.93
C VAL A 38 -14.16 2.12 23.23
N ASP A 39 -14.84 1.05 23.63
CA ASP A 39 -14.64 -0.27 23.00
C ASP A 39 -15.29 -0.33 21.58
N LEU A 40 -16.38 0.40 21.35
CA LEU A 40 -16.92 0.61 20.00
C LEU A 40 -15.92 1.38 19.11
N ALA A 41 -15.30 2.45 19.63
CA ALA A 41 -14.30 3.22 18.90
C ALA A 41 -13.05 2.40 18.54
N LYS A 42 -12.54 1.57 19.48
CA LYS A 42 -11.45 0.61 19.20
C LYS A 42 -11.83 -0.39 18.11
N THR A 43 -13.04 -0.94 18.19
CA THR A 43 -13.55 -1.90 17.19
C THR A 43 -13.62 -1.26 15.80
N GLN A 44 -14.10 -0.01 15.71
CA GLN A 44 -14.17 0.74 14.46
C GLN A 44 -12.77 1.10 13.90
N ALA A 45 -11.80 1.42 14.76
CA ALA A 45 -10.41 1.63 14.36
C ALA A 45 -9.76 0.35 13.80
N GLY A 46 -10.01 -0.80 14.43
CA GLY A 46 -9.55 -2.10 13.96
C GLY A 46 -10.08 -2.44 12.55
N PHE A 47 -11.37 -2.21 12.29
CA PHE A 47 -11.94 -2.40 10.95
C PHE A 47 -11.32 -1.48 9.89
N LEU A 48 -10.99 -0.23 10.23
CA LEU A 48 -10.30 0.69 9.31
C LEU A 48 -8.88 0.23 9.01
N GLN A 49 -8.14 -0.27 10.01
CA GLN A 49 -6.80 -0.83 9.81
C GLN A 49 -6.83 -2.10 8.95
N GLN A 50 -7.78 -3.01 9.20
CA GLN A 50 -7.96 -4.23 8.41
C GLN A 50 -8.36 -3.91 6.96
N ALA A 51 -9.25 -2.93 6.74
CA ALA A 51 -9.62 -2.48 5.40
C ALA A 51 -8.45 -1.85 4.64
N ASN A 52 -7.60 -1.06 5.31
CA ASN A 52 -6.39 -0.50 4.70
C ASN A 52 -5.39 -1.58 4.30
N LEU A 53 -5.19 -2.62 5.11
CA LEU A 53 -4.32 -3.75 4.76
C LEU A 53 -4.87 -4.57 3.58
N ALA A 54 -6.19 -4.80 3.54
CA ALA A 54 -6.84 -5.44 2.40
C ALA A 54 -6.69 -4.61 1.11
N ASN A 55 -6.86 -3.28 1.19
CA ASN A 55 -6.65 -2.37 0.06
C ASN A 55 -5.18 -2.30 -0.40
N MET A 56 -4.21 -2.46 0.51
CA MET A 56 -2.78 -2.48 0.14
C MET A 56 -2.39 -3.81 -0.53
N SER A 57 -2.92 -4.94 -0.05
CA SER A 57 -2.86 -6.22 -0.78
C SER A 57 -3.47 -6.08 -2.18
N ALA A 58 -4.61 -5.39 -2.26
CA ALA A 58 -5.35 -5.17 -3.48
C ALA A 58 -4.63 -4.36 -4.55
N GLU A 59 -3.81 -3.40 -4.12
CA GLU A 59 -2.95 -2.64 -5.01
C GLU A 59 -1.80 -3.52 -5.51
N ASN A 60 -1.15 -4.26 -4.62
CA ASN A 60 -0.04 -5.15 -4.94
C ASN A 60 -0.40 -6.26 -5.94
N GLN A 61 -1.48 -7.03 -5.73
CA GLN A 61 -1.84 -8.09 -6.68
C GLN A 61 -2.19 -7.54 -8.07
N ARG A 62 -2.86 -6.38 -8.15
CA ARG A 62 -3.13 -5.72 -9.44
C ARG A 62 -1.84 -5.22 -10.10
N ILE A 63 -0.88 -4.70 -9.35
CA ILE A 63 0.45 -4.33 -9.87
C ILE A 63 1.15 -5.56 -10.47
N PHE A 64 1.17 -6.70 -9.78
CA PHE A 64 1.76 -7.94 -10.31
C PHE A 64 1.06 -8.45 -11.57
N GLN A 65 -0.28 -8.52 -11.59
CA GLN A 65 -1.04 -8.91 -12.79
C GLN A 65 -0.76 -7.97 -13.96
N GLN A 66 -0.69 -6.67 -13.69
CA GLN A 66 -0.48 -5.64 -14.70
C GLN A 66 0.94 -5.68 -15.27
N ALA A 67 1.97 -5.87 -14.43
CA ALA A 67 3.34 -6.06 -14.87
C ALA A 67 3.49 -7.31 -15.76
N GLY A 68 2.80 -8.41 -15.43
CA GLY A 68 2.75 -9.61 -16.27
C GLY A 68 2.11 -9.36 -17.64
N ILE A 69 1.01 -8.60 -17.71
CA ILE A 69 0.38 -8.20 -18.97
C ILE A 69 1.31 -7.31 -19.80
N ASP A 70 1.97 -6.34 -19.18
CA ASP A 70 2.89 -5.43 -19.89
C ASP A 70 4.14 -6.16 -20.42
N GLN A 71 4.67 -7.15 -19.66
CA GLN A 71 5.71 -8.06 -20.14
C GLN A 71 5.25 -8.94 -21.30
N GLN A 72 4.08 -9.57 -21.22
CA GLN A 72 3.51 -10.36 -22.32
C GLN A 72 3.27 -9.51 -23.57
N THR A 73 2.80 -8.26 -23.40
CA THR A 73 2.62 -7.31 -24.50
C THR A 73 3.96 -6.93 -25.15
N SER A 74 5.00 -6.72 -24.34
CA SER A 74 6.36 -6.46 -24.84
C SER A 74 6.94 -7.66 -25.63
N LEU A 75 6.78 -8.88 -25.11
CA LEU A 75 7.17 -10.12 -25.79
C LEU A 75 6.42 -10.32 -27.11
N ALA A 76 5.10 -10.10 -27.14
CA ALA A 76 4.30 -10.18 -28.36
C ALA A 76 4.71 -9.13 -29.39
N ASN A 77 4.98 -7.89 -28.96
CA ASN A 77 5.47 -6.82 -29.84
C ASN A 77 6.87 -7.13 -30.39
N MET A 78 7.78 -7.72 -29.59
CA MET A 78 9.08 -8.19 -30.07
C MET A 78 8.95 -9.35 -31.06
N GLN A 79 8.07 -10.32 -30.81
CA GLN A 79 7.79 -11.41 -31.76
C GLN A 79 7.21 -10.88 -33.09
N ALA A 80 6.29 -9.90 -33.03
CA ALA A 80 5.76 -9.24 -34.22
C ALA A 80 6.83 -8.45 -34.99
N LYS A 81 7.69 -7.68 -34.28
CA LYS A 81 8.84 -6.96 -34.86
C LYS A 81 9.82 -7.92 -35.54
N LEU A 82 10.15 -9.04 -34.90
CA LEU A 82 11.08 -10.05 -35.43
C LEU A 82 10.51 -10.76 -36.68
N ALA A 83 9.25 -11.18 -36.63
CA ALA A 83 8.55 -11.74 -37.79
C ALA A 83 8.47 -10.74 -38.95
N GLN A 84 8.23 -9.45 -38.67
CA GLN A 84 8.22 -8.39 -39.69
C GLN A 84 9.62 -8.14 -40.29
N THR A 85 10.70 -8.37 -39.54
CA THR A 85 12.08 -8.28 -40.06
C THR A 85 12.55 -9.50 -40.86
N GLY A 86 11.73 -10.56 -40.99
CA GLY A 86 12.09 -11.76 -41.75
C GLY A 86 13.23 -12.59 -41.13
N LEU A 87 13.44 -12.47 -39.81
CA LEU A 87 14.39 -13.27 -39.06
C LEU A 87 13.68 -14.51 -38.52
N ASP A 88 13.65 -15.59 -39.32
CA ASP A 88 13.04 -16.89 -39.00
C ASP A 88 13.76 -17.69 -37.88
N ASP A 89 14.51 -17.00 -37.03
CA ASP A 89 15.41 -17.54 -36.00
C ASP A 89 14.64 -17.94 -34.72
N SER A 90 13.56 -18.69 -34.91
CA SER A 90 12.67 -19.22 -33.87
C SER A 90 13.42 -20.01 -32.78
N ALA A 91 14.50 -20.68 -33.14
CA ALA A 91 15.39 -21.37 -32.20
C ALA A 91 16.09 -20.40 -31.24
N THR A 92 16.64 -19.29 -31.76
CA THR A 92 17.34 -18.26 -30.97
C THR A 92 16.38 -17.52 -30.04
N LEU A 93 15.17 -17.23 -30.52
CA LEU A 93 14.09 -16.64 -29.73
C LEU A 93 13.64 -17.59 -28.59
N THR A 94 13.53 -18.89 -28.89
CA THR A 94 13.21 -19.93 -27.89
C THR A 94 14.34 -20.12 -26.87
N ALA A 95 15.60 -20.06 -27.30
CA ALA A 95 16.76 -20.15 -26.41
C ALA A 95 16.81 -18.95 -25.45
N MET A 96 16.58 -17.71 -25.92
CA MET A 96 16.43 -16.55 -25.05
C MET A 96 15.24 -16.70 -24.09
N ALA A 97 14.09 -17.19 -24.57
CA ALA A 97 12.91 -17.41 -23.73
C ALA A 97 13.14 -18.47 -22.63
N GLN A 98 14.04 -19.43 -22.85
CA GLN A 98 14.48 -20.38 -21.82
C GLN A 98 15.55 -19.80 -20.89
N LEU A 99 16.49 -19.02 -21.41
CA LEU A 99 17.56 -18.40 -20.63
C LEU A 99 17.04 -17.34 -19.64
N PHE A 100 16.06 -16.53 -20.07
CA PHE A 100 15.31 -15.61 -19.20
C PHE A 100 14.08 -16.27 -18.55
N GLY A 101 13.73 -17.49 -18.95
CA GLY A 101 12.64 -18.30 -18.39
C GLY A 101 12.96 -18.88 -17.02
N VAL A 102 14.23 -18.89 -16.61
CA VAL A 102 14.68 -19.25 -15.26
C VAL A 102 14.95 -17.97 -14.45
N SER A 103 14.06 -17.53 -13.55
CA SER A 103 12.72 -18.05 -13.25
C SER A 103 11.88 -16.99 -12.53
N ILE A 104 11.12 -16.19 -13.30
CA ILE A 104 10.07 -15.33 -12.71
C ILE A 104 9.09 -16.19 -11.88
N ALA A 105 8.84 -17.43 -12.30
CA ALA A 105 8.05 -18.41 -11.55
C ALA A 105 8.65 -18.82 -10.19
N GLU A 106 9.96 -19.04 -10.05
CA GLU A 106 10.57 -19.38 -8.75
C GLU A 106 10.81 -18.13 -7.90
N MET A 107 11.03 -16.96 -8.51
CA MET A 107 11.04 -15.68 -7.81
C MET A 107 9.65 -15.38 -7.23
N GLN A 108 8.58 -15.61 -7.99
CA GLN A 108 7.20 -15.51 -7.54
C GLN A 108 6.87 -16.57 -6.48
N ALA A 109 7.35 -17.81 -6.63
CA ALA A 109 7.18 -18.86 -5.62
C ALA A 109 7.95 -18.53 -4.33
N ARG A 110 9.16 -17.95 -4.40
CA ARG A 110 9.91 -17.43 -3.24
C ARG A 110 9.14 -16.31 -2.55
N LEU A 111 8.68 -15.31 -3.29
CA LEU A 111 7.86 -14.22 -2.73
C LEU A 111 6.57 -14.71 -2.09
N GLN A 112 5.90 -15.70 -2.68
CA GLN A 112 4.71 -16.34 -2.10
C GLN A 112 5.04 -17.16 -0.84
N LEU A 113 6.18 -17.87 -0.84
CA LEU A 113 6.66 -18.65 0.31
C LEU A 113 7.12 -17.74 1.46
N GLU A 114 7.75 -16.62 1.16
CA GLU A 114 8.20 -15.60 2.12
C GLU A 114 7.01 -14.82 2.71
N LEU A 115 6.05 -14.39 1.88
CA LEU A 115 4.76 -13.85 2.35
C LEU A 115 3.99 -14.88 3.19
N GLY A 116 3.99 -16.15 2.78
CA GLY A 116 3.39 -17.25 3.54
C GLY A 116 4.09 -17.48 4.88
N GLN A 117 5.41 -17.36 4.96
CA GLN A 117 6.19 -17.45 6.19
C GLN A 117 5.98 -16.23 7.10
N LEU A 118 5.85 -15.02 6.55
CA LEU A 118 5.48 -13.82 7.32
C LEU A 118 4.04 -13.90 7.86
N GLN A 119 3.10 -14.40 7.06
CA GLN A 119 1.72 -14.67 7.51
C GLN A 119 1.67 -15.80 8.55
N ALA A 120 2.51 -16.83 8.44
CA ALA A 120 2.62 -17.89 9.44
C ALA A 120 3.29 -17.40 10.72
N ARG A 121 4.33 -16.55 10.64
CA ARG A 121 4.97 -15.91 11.80
C ARG A 121 4.00 -15.01 12.54
N THR A 122 3.31 -14.10 11.85
CA THR A 122 2.30 -13.22 12.48
C THR A 122 1.12 -14.01 13.06
N GLN A 123 0.70 -15.13 12.46
CA GLN A 123 -0.29 -16.04 13.06
C GLN A 123 0.24 -16.81 14.29
N LEU A 124 1.53 -17.18 14.31
CA LEU A 124 2.17 -17.79 15.48
C LEU A 124 2.34 -16.77 16.62
N GLU A 125 2.80 -15.56 16.30
CA GLU A 125 2.96 -14.44 17.23
C GLU A 125 1.60 -14.07 17.88
N LEU A 126 0.55 -13.91 17.06
CA LEU A 126 -0.83 -13.74 17.53
C LEU A 126 -1.39 -14.94 18.31
N ALA A 127 -0.79 -16.14 18.20
CA ALA A 127 -1.18 -17.34 18.96
C ALA A 127 -0.35 -17.53 20.24
N GLU A 128 0.89 -17.03 20.29
CA GLU A 128 1.76 -17.06 21.47
C GLU A 128 1.45 -15.91 22.44
N GLU A 129 1.13 -14.72 21.94
CA GLU A 129 0.38 -13.71 22.69
C GLU A 129 -1.05 -14.22 23.00
N GLY A 130 -1.63 -14.97 22.06
CA GLY A 130 -2.98 -15.54 22.08
C GLY A 130 -3.23 -16.71 23.05
N LYS A 131 -2.62 -16.72 24.24
CA LYS A 131 -3.04 -17.66 25.31
C LYS A 131 -4.54 -17.46 25.59
N PRO A 132 -5.35 -18.53 25.56
CA PRO A 132 -6.70 -18.39 25.03
C PRO A 132 -7.70 -17.74 25.98
N SER A 133 -8.40 -16.72 25.48
CA SER A 133 -9.84 -16.58 25.76
C SER A 133 -10.57 -15.98 24.55
N ASP A 134 -11.26 -16.86 23.82
CA ASP A 134 -12.42 -16.60 22.96
C ASP A 134 -12.47 -15.25 22.19
N PHE A 135 -12.05 -15.25 20.91
CA PHE A 135 -12.96 -14.87 19.81
C PHE A 135 -12.44 -15.30 18.42
N ASP A 136 -13.36 -15.67 17.53
CA ASP A 136 -13.10 -16.14 16.17
C ASP A 136 -14.24 -15.71 15.23
N LYS A 137 -13.92 -14.95 14.16
CA LYS A 137 -14.47 -14.99 12.79
C LYS A 137 -14.36 -13.67 12.00
N GLY A 138 -13.94 -13.78 10.73
CA GLY A 138 -14.31 -12.87 9.63
C GLY A 138 -13.30 -11.76 9.29
N LEU A 139 -13.26 -11.23 8.05
CA LEU A 139 -13.92 -11.65 6.80
C LEU A 139 -13.11 -11.10 5.61
N ALA A 140 -13.16 -11.75 4.43
CA ALA A 140 -12.38 -11.36 3.25
C ALA A 140 -13.17 -10.50 2.23
N ILE A 141 -12.46 -9.54 1.60
CA ILE A 141 -12.74 -8.78 0.35
C ILE A 141 -11.34 -8.34 -0.14
N ALA A 142 -10.81 -8.70 -1.31
CA ALA A 142 -11.28 -8.56 -2.71
C ALA A 142 -10.96 -7.16 -3.31
N GLU A 143 -10.36 -7.12 -4.50
CA GLU A 143 -9.18 -6.25 -4.70
C GLU A 143 -9.10 -5.37 -5.99
N THR A 144 -8.79 -4.05 -5.82
CA THR A 144 -8.22 -3.08 -6.81
C THR A 144 -7.52 -1.88 -6.11
N GLY A 145 -6.47 -1.15 -6.55
CA GLY A 145 -5.36 -1.31 -7.52
C GLY A 145 -5.44 -0.63 -8.92
N VAL A 146 -4.41 0.12 -9.39
CA VAL A 146 -4.04 0.40 -10.83
C VAL A 146 -2.77 1.29 -11.03
N LYS A 147 -1.94 0.92 -12.02
CA LYS A 147 -0.84 1.58 -12.79
C LYS A 147 -0.16 2.97 -12.49
N LEU A 148 1.19 2.90 -12.55
CA LEU A 148 2.19 3.76 -13.28
C LEU A 148 2.93 4.97 -12.63
N PHE A 149 4.13 5.21 -13.20
CA PHE A 149 5.29 5.98 -12.70
C PHE A 149 5.29 7.48 -13.17
N SER A 150 6.25 8.31 -12.71
CA SER A 150 6.53 9.64 -13.31
C SER A 150 7.97 10.14 -13.05
N LEU A 151 8.39 11.19 -13.77
CA LEU A 151 9.73 11.82 -13.76
C LEU A 151 9.64 13.26 -13.17
N SER A 152 10.74 13.97 -12.86
CA SER A 152 10.63 15.22 -12.04
C SER A 152 11.61 16.38 -12.28
N ASP A 153 11.08 17.61 -12.34
CA ASP A 153 11.75 18.92 -12.12
C ASP A 153 10.95 19.76 -11.10
N ILE A 154 11.56 20.64 -10.28
CA ILE A 154 10.83 21.72 -9.56
C ILE A 154 10.29 22.80 -10.51
N ARG A 155 11.00 23.18 -11.59
CA ARG A 155 10.59 24.35 -12.41
C ARG A 155 9.21 24.18 -13.05
N LEU A 156 8.75 22.94 -13.22
CA LEU A 156 7.45 22.55 -13.77
C LEU A 156 6.34 22.34 -12.71
N LYS A 157 6.60 22.58 -11.42
CA LYS A 157 5.69 22.25 -10.29
C LYS A 157 5.06 23.48 -9.62
N THR A 158 3.87 23.30 -9.04
CA THR A 158 3.16 24.25 -8.16
C THR A 158 2.76 23.59 -6.84
N ASP A 159 2.43 24.44 -5.84
CA ASP A 159 1.98 24.06 -4.49
C ASP A 159 2.91 23.09 -3.74
N ILE A 160 4.23 23.28 -3.86
CA ILE A 160 5.23 22.50 -3.12
C ILE A 160 5.07 22.76 -1.62
N LYS A 161 4.82 21.70 -0.84
CA LYS A 161 4.80 21.73 0.64
C LYS A 161 5.62 20.56 1.19
N PRO A 162 6.49 20.79 2.20
CA PRO A 162 7.14 19.70 2.93
C PRO A 162 6.11 18.95 3.79
N LEU A 163 6.34 17.66 4.00
CA LEU A 163 5.52 16.84 4.90
C LEU A 163 5.96 17.02 6.36
N PRO A 164 5.04 17.05 7.35
CA PRO A 164 5.39 17.16 8.76
C PRO A 164 5.94 15.84 9.31
N THR A 165 7.04 15.90 10.07
CA THR A 165 7.58 14.76 10.81
C THR A 165 6.80 14.50 12.10
N VAL A 166 6.41 13.23 12.32
CA VAL A 166 5.57 12.81 13.45
C VAL A 166 6.46 12.33 14.61
N ARG A 167 6.13 12.71 15.86
CA ARG A 167 6.90 12.31 17.05
C ARG A 167 6.04 12.26 18.32
N GLY A 168 5.98 11.10 18.97
CA GLY A 168 5.49 10.91 20.34
C GLY A 168 4.05 10.42 20.50
N LEU A 169 3.89 9.28 21.19
CA LEU A 169 2.66 8.79 21.82
C LEU A 169 3.07 8.01 23.08
N ASP A 170 2.26 8.08 24.14
CA ASP A 170 2.62 7.65 25.51
C ASP A 170 1.64 6.58 26.04
N PRO A 171 2.10 5.37 26.43
CA PRO A 171 1.24 4.25 26.82
C PRO A 171 1.12 4.07 28.35
N SER A 172 -0.04 4.38 28.94
CA SER A 172 -0.37 3.92 30.31
C SER A 172 -1.88 3.71 30.53
N PHE A 173 -2.21 2.98 31.60
CA PHE A 173 -3.54 2.55 32.09
C PHE A 173 -4.25 1.38 31.39
N GLY A 174 -4.44 0.29 32.16
CA GLY A 174 -5.41 -0.77 31.89
C GLY A 174 -5.59 -1.70 33.09
N ALA A 175 -6.79 -1.76 33.68
CA ALA A 175 -7.14 -2.73 34.73
C ALA A 175 -8.67 -2.92 34.92
N GLY A 176 -9.17 -4.10 34.51
CA GLY A 176 -10.26 -4.81 35.20
C GLY A 176 -11.73 -4.46 34.91
N LEU A 177 -12.42 -5.34 34.18
CA LEU A 177 -13.89 -5.52 34.25
C LEU A 177 -14.26 -7.02 34.21
N ARG A 178 -15.48 -7.37 34.64
CA ARG A 178 -15.98 -8.75 34.78
C ARG A 178 -16.94 -9.14 33.65
N LYS A 179 -16.90 -10.41 33.21
CA LYS A 179 -17.79 -10.98 32.18
C LYS A 179 -19.25 -11.09 32.65
N VAL A 180 -20.20 -10.80 31.77
CA VAL A 180 -21.63 -11.14 31.88
C VAL A 180 -22.02 -11.96 30.65
N ASN A 181 -22.89 -12.96 30.79
CA ASN A 181 -23.13 -13.99 29.77
C ASN A 181 -24.59 -13.96 29.27
N VAL A 182 -24.80 -13.85 27.95
CA VAL A 182 -26.13 -13.77 27.31
C VAL A 182 -26.18 -14.69 26.08
N ARG A 183 -27.20 -15.57 26.01
CA ARG A 183 -27.41 -16.49 24.89
C ARG A 183 -28.40 -15.92 23.86
N PRO A 184 -28.04 -15.82 22.57
CA PRO A 184 -29.01 -15.49 21.51
C PRO A 184 -29.87 -16.70 21.12
N LYS A 185 -31.13 -16.46 20.71
CA LYS A 185 -32.04 -17.48 20.17
C LYS A 185 -32.02 -17.47 18.63
N LYS A 186 -32.07 -18.66 18.01
CA LYS A 186 -32.12 -18.83 16.54
C LYS A 186 -33.56 -18.88 16.01
N SER A 187 -33.88 -18.08 14.99
CA SER A 187 -34.84 -18.40 13.92
C SER A 187 -34.73 -17.37 12.78
N LYS A 188 -35.31 -17.66 11.60
CA LYS A 188 -35.31 -16.83 10.36
C LYS A 188 -33.98 -16.69 9.61
N ILE A 189 -33.48 -17.77 9.01
CA ILE A 189 -32.41 -17.71 7.97
C ILE A 189 -32.88 -18.22 6.60
N GLU A 190 -33.86 -19.12 6.55
CA GLU A 190 -34.28 -19.88 5.34
C GLU A 190 -35.06 -19.08 4.27
N LYS A 191 -35.01 -17.74 4.27
CA LYS A 191 -35.68 -16.89 3.24
C LYS A 191 -34.74 -16.00 2.43
N VAL A 192 -33.43 -16.15 2.59
CA VAL A 192 -32.43 -15.30 1.92
C VAL A 192 -31.85 -15.95 0.65
N GLY A 193 -31.74 -17.29 0.60
CA GLY A 193 -31.12 -18.02 -0.52
C GLY A 193 -31.85 -17.88 -1.87
N ASP A 194 -33.19 -17.90 -1.85
CA ASP A 194 -34.01 -17.85 -3.06
C ASP A 194 -33.88 -16.50 -3.79
N VAL A 195 -33.72 -15.41 -3.03
CA VAL A 195 -33.56 -14.05 -3.58
C VAL A 195 -32.17 -13.89 -4.22
N ILE A 196 -31.12 -14.42 -3.56
CA ILE A 196 -29.74 -14.35 -4.07
C ILE A 196 -29.58 -15.18 -5.36
N SER A 197 -30.12 -16.40 -5.39
CA SER A 197 -30.02 -17.28 -6.55
C SER A 197 -30.75 -16.73 -7.79
N ALA A 198 -31.91 -16.08 -7.61
CA ALA A 198 -32.59 -15.37 -8.68
C ALA A 198 -31.76 -14.20 -9.25
N GLY A 199 -31.15 -13.37 -8.38
CA GLY A 199 -30.33 -12.23 -8.78
C GLY A 199 -29.09 -12.64 -9.60
N ILE A 200 -28.39 -13.70 -9.19
CA ILE A 200 -27.21 -14.23 -9.91
C ILE A 200 -27.57 -14.67 -11.34
N LYS A 201 -28.76 -15.26 -11.54
CA LYS A 201 -29.19 -15.71 -12.87
C LYS A 201 -29.49 -14.54 -13.81
N ALA A 202 -30.13 -13.49 -13.32
CA ALA A 202 -30.46 -12.29 -14.10
C ALA A 202 -29.21 -11.50 -14.55
N LEU A 203 -28.15 -11.48 -13.74
CA LEU A 203 -26.87 -10.84 -14.11
C LEU A 203 -26.21 -11.53 -15.30
N LYS A 204 -26.10 -12.86 -15.28
CA LYS A 204 -25.44 -13.64 -16.36
C LYS A 204 -26.07 -13.47 -17.74
N GLU A 205 -27.38 -13.26 -17.82
CA GLU A 205 -28.06 -12.98 -19.10
C GLU A 205 -27.87 -11.53 -19.60
N ARG A 206 -27.52 -10.59 -18.71
CA ARG A 206 -27.26 -9.20 -19.06
C ARG A 206 -25.87 -9.03 -19.68
N ASP A 207 -24.85 -9.65 -19.09
CA ASP A 207 -23.47 -9.50 -19.53
C ASP A 207 -23.24 -10.08 -20.93
N LYS A 208 -23.84 -11.23 -21.25
CA LYS A 208 -23.75 -11.83 -22.59
C LYS A 208 -24.20 -10.87 -23.70
N LYS A 209 -25.27 -10.09 -23.46
CA LYS A 209 -25.82 -9.12 -24.42
C LYS A 209 -25.01 -7.84 -24.56
N ASN A 210 -24.09 -7.57 -23.62
CA ASN A 210 -23.15 -6.45 -23.72
C ASN A 210 -21.91 -6.85 -24.52
N ILE A 211 -21.37 -8.05 -24.30
CA ILE A 211 -20.19 -8.58 -25.00
C ILE A 211 -20.43 -8.63 -26.53
N GLU A 212 -21.59 -9.16 -26.95
CA GLU A 212 -21.98 -9.22 -28.37
C GLU A 212 -22.11 -7.83 -29.03
N LYS A 213 -22.27 -6.74 -28.25
CA LYS A 213 -22.28 -5.37 -28.77
C LYS A 213 -20.89 -4.75 -28.89
N GLU A 214 -19.97 -5.02 -27.96
CA GLU A 214 -18.62 -4.45 -28.03
C GLU A 214 -17.80 -5.00 -29.20
N GLU A 215 -17.92 -6.29 -29.52
CA GLU A 215 -17.19 -6.88 -30.66
C GLU A 215 -17.63 -6.31 -32.01
N LEU A 216 -18.93 -6.01 -32.16
CA LEU A 216 -19.47 -5.35 -33.35
C LEU A 216 -18.95 -3.92 -33.51
N GLN A 217 -18.73 -3.20 -32.40
CA GLN A 217 -18.27 -1.81 -32.43
C GLN A 217 -16.74 -1.69 -32.61
N LYS A 218 -15.96 -2.69 -32.20
CA LYS A 218 -14.50 -2.75 -32.43
C LYS A 218 -14.15 -2.95 -33.92
N ARG A 219 -14.97 -3.68 -34.68
CA ARG A 219 -14.76 -3.97 -36.12
C ARG A 219 -14.98 -2.79 -37.08
N GLN A 220 -15.31 -1.59 -36.60
CA GLN A 220 -15.59 -0.41 -37.43
C GLN A 220 -14.59 0.74 -37.25
N ASN A 221 -13.60 0.61 -36.35
CA ASN A 221 -12.70 1.69 -35.97
C ASN A 221 -11.21 1.25 -36.02
N GLU A 222 -10.74 0.78 -37.17
CA GLU A 222 -9.30 0.61 -37.44
C GLU A 222 -8.75 1.89 -38.12
N PRO A 223 -7.93 2.70 -37.44
CA PRO A 223 -7.31 3.87 -38.03
C PRO A 223 -6.06 3.49 -38.84
N THR A 224 -6.08 3.70 -40.15
CA THR A 224 -4.87 3.70 -40.97
C THR A 224 -4.15 5.05 -40.83
N GLY A 225 -2.94 5.04 -40.26
CA GLY A 225 -2.12 6.26 -40.13
C GLY A 225 -0.75 6.00 -39.50
N GLU A 226 0.31 6.47 -40.18
CA GLU A 226 1.70 6.36 -39.72
C GLU A 226 2.02 7.45 -38.68
N ALA A 227 2.52 7.08 -37.48
CA ALA A 227 3.06 8.04 -36.52
C ALA A 227 4.07 7.42 -35.53
N THR A 228 5.36 7.63 -35.79
CA THR A 228 6.43 7.84 -34.80
C THR A 228 6.46 6.97 -33.53
N SER A 229 6.81 5.69 -33.65
CA SER A 229 7.17 4.79 -32.54
C SER A 229 8.69 4.73 -32.30
N ALA A 230 9.30 5.88 -31.98
CA ALA A 230 10.76 6.05 -31.88
C ALA A 230 11.24 6.57 -30.51
N LEU A 231 10.93 5.83 -29.44
CA LEU A 231 11.49 6.04 -28.09
C LEU A 231 11.28 4.77 -27.24
N LEU A 232 12.19 4.52 -26.29
CA LEU A 232 12.23 3.34 -25.39
C LEU A 232 12.59 1.99 -26.03
N ASP A 233 13.72 1.94 -26.74
CA ASP A 233 14.46 0.70 -27.03
C ASP A 233 15.85 0.79 -26.33
N VAL A 234 15.91 0.37 -25.05
CA VAL A 234 17.12 0.44 -24.21
C VAL A 234 17.26 -0.83 -23.36
N PRO A 235 17.94 -1.89 -23.87
CA PRO A 235 18.22 -3.08 -23.09
C PRO A 235 19.38 -2.81 -22.11
N PHE A 236 19.08 -2.42 -20.87
CA PHE A 236 20.08 -2.20 -19.82
C PHE A 236 20.61 -3.52 -19.23
N LEU A 237 21.22 -4.35 -20.09
CA LEU A 237 21.96 -5.56 -19.70
C LEU A 237 23.34 -5.18 -19.17
N GLY A 238 23.37 -4.46 -18.03
CA GLY A 238 24.61 -4.12 -17.35
C GLY A 238 25.30 -5.38 -16.83
N LEU A 239 26.51 -5.66 -17.34
CA LEU A 239 27.36 -6.72 -16.81
C LEU A 239 27.68 -6.43 -15.33
N SER A 240 27.10 -7.21 -14.43
CA SER A 240 27.24 -7.00 -12.99
C SER A 240 28.37 -7.82 -12.36
N ASP A 241 29.26 -8.40 -13.16
CA ASP A 241 30.46 -9.09 -12.68
C ASP A 241 31.35 -8.15 -11.83
N GLU A 242 32.23 -8.73 -11.01
CA GLU A 242 33.27 -7.98 -10.29
C GLU A 242 34.56 -7.90 -11.12
N ASP A 243 34.84 -8.89 -11.98
CA ASP A 243 36.01 -8.90 -12.87
C ASP A 243 35.91 -7.89 -14.03
N GLU A 244 34.69 -7.57 -14.48
CA GLU A 244 34.40 -6.54 -15.50
C GLU A 244 34.39 -5.10 -14.91
N LYS A 245 34.72 -4.92 -13.61
CA LYS A 245 34.69 -3.63 -12.93
C LYS A 245 36.06 -3.29 -12.33
N THR A 246 36.45 -2.04 -12.47
CA THR A 246 37.68 -1.51 -11.86
C THR A 246 37.34 -0.45 -10.81
N ASN A 247 38.24 -0.25 -9.84
CA ASN A 247 38.15 0.78 -8.78
C ASN A 247 36.87 0.69 -7.91
N THR A 248 36.49 -0.52 -7.49
CA THR A 248 35.26 -0.82 -6.73
C THR A 248 35.35 -0.52 -5.23
N ASP A 249 35.54 0.76 -4.84
CA ASP A 249 35.56 1.14 -3.42
C ASP A 249 34.15 1.10 -2.78
N ARG A 250 33.95 0.09 -1.91
CA ARG A 250 32.69 -0.18 -1.18
C ARG A 250 32.41 0.81 -0.03
N ARG A 251 33.38 1.66 0.33
CA ARG A 251 33.23 2.76 1.27
C ARG A 251 32.88 4.05 0.54
N GLU A 252 33.59 4.41 -0.54
CA GLU A 252 33.27 5.61 -1.33
C GLU A 252 31.81 5.58 -1.82
N GLY A 253 31.35 4.44 -2.34
CA GLY A 253 29.95 4.27 -2.73
C GLY A 253 28.96 4.35 -1.57
N ARG A 254 29.32 3.89 -0.37
CA ARG A 254 28.51 3.99 0.85
C ARG A 254 28.36 5.44 1.31
N ASP A 255 29.48 6.16 1.34
CA ASP A 255 29.56 7.53 1.82
C ASP A 255 28.84 8.48 0.83
N SER A 256 29.01 8.28 -0.48
CA SER A 256 28.30 9.02 -1.55
C SER A 256 26.79 8.77 -1.58
N VAL A 257 26.35 7.52 -1.35
CA VAL A 257 24.91 7.19 -1.20
C VAL A 257 24.33 7.84 0.06
N GLY A 258 25.09 7.87 1.16
CA GLY A 258 24.72 8.58 2.38
C GLY A 258 24.48 10.07 2.14
N GLU A 259 25.46 10.76 1.54
CA GLU A 259 25.37 12.18 1.20
C GLU A 259 24.14 12.48 0.33
N MET A 260 23.91 11.69 -0.72
CA MET A 260 22.75 11.88 -1.60
C MET A 260 21.43 11.77 -0.83
N LEU A 261 21.26 10.76 0.03
CA LEU A 261 20.05 10.57 0.82
C LEU A 261 19.79 11.72 1.81
N GLU A 262 20.85 12.29 2.40
CA GLU A 262 20.74 13.41 3.34
C GLU A 262 20.29 14.72 2.67
N GLN A 263 20.46 14.86 1.35
CA GLN A 263 19.96 16.01 0.59
C GLN A 263 18.51 15.86 0.11
N LEU A 264 17.96 14.64 0.09
CA LEU A 264 16.67 14.33 -0.53
C LEU A 264 15.47 14.61 0.39
N ASN A 265 14.62 15.56 -0.02
CA ASN A 265 13.33 15.80 0.62
C ASN A 265 12.17 15.19 -0.20
N ALA A 266 11.19 14.62 0.50
CA ALA A 266 9.95 14.14 -0.11
C ALA A 266 8.94 15.30 -0.24
N PHE A 267 8.54 15.63 -1.47
CA PHE A 267 7.59 16.70 -1.75
C PHE A 267 6.25 16.14 -2.23
N SER A 268 5.16 16.74 -1.74
CA SER A 268 3.85 16.65 -2.38
C SER A 268 3.70 17.85 -3.33
N PHE A 269 3.29 17.60 -4.58
CA PHE A 269 3.28 18.62 -5.64
C PHE A 269 2.20 18.37 -6.71
N LYS A 270 1.96 19.37 -7.55
CA LYS A 270 1.19 19.26 -8.81
C LYS A 270 2.00 19.82 -9.97
N TYR A 271 1.75 19.37 -11.19
CA TYR A 271 2.35 19.96 -12.39
C TYR A 271 1.63 21.24 -12.80
N LYS A 272 2.39 22.21 -13.32
CA LYS A 272 1.88 23.46 -13.91
C LYS A 272 1.02 23.20 -15.15
N ASP A 273 1.46 22.24 -15.98
CA ASP A 273 0.68 21.70 -17.10
C ASP A 273 0.30 20.25 -16.79
N PRO A 274 -0.92 20.01 -16.26
CA PRO A 274 -1.40 18.66 -15.98
C PRO A 274 -1.88 17.90 -17.22
N GLN A 275 -2.08 18.57 -18.37
CA GLN A 275 -2.39 17.89 -19.63
C GLN A 275 -1.14 17.22 -20.19
N LYS A 276 0.01 17.91 -20.12
CA LYS A 276 1.30 17.39 -20.59
C LYS A 276 1.95 16.38 -19.63
N PHE A 277 1.96 16.67 -18.34
CA PHE A 277 2.67 15.87 -17.33
C PHE A 277 1.76 15.01 -16.44
N GLY A 278 0.45 15.02 -16.71
CA GLY A 278 -0.55 14.22 -16.02
C GLY A 278 -1.19 14.92 -14.82
N HIS A 279 -2.47 14.59 -14.58
CA HIS A 279 -3.29 15.18 -13.53
C HIS A 279 -3.04 14.60 -12.13
N GLY A 280 -3.53 15.33 -11.12
CA GLY A 280 -3.55 14.92 -9.72
C GLY A 280 -2.37 15.44 -8.90
N THR A 281 -2.46 15.25 -7.58
CA THR A 281 -1.32 15.43 -6.67
C THR A 281 -0.36 14.25 -6.84
N LYS A 282 0.94 14.52 -6.87
CA LYS A 282 2.01 13.51 -6.93
C LYS A 282 2.91 13.66 -5.70
N VAL A 283 3.58 12.58 -5.32
CA VAL A 283 4.64 12.58 -4.29
C VAL A 283 5.94 12.13 -4.94
N GLY A 284 7.04 12.78 -4.59
CA GLY A 284 8.36 12.42 -5.11
C GLY A 284 9.43 13.46 -4.79
N ILE A 285 10.63 13.24 -5.32
CA ILE A 285 11.80 14.08 -5.07
C ILE A 285 11.92 15.27 -6.04
N SER A 286 12.95 16.07 -5.80
CA SER A 286 13.35 17.25 -6.56
C SER A 286 14.67 16.97 -7.30
N ALA A 287 14.80 17.39 -8.56
CA ALA A 287 16.07 17.38 -9.27
C ALA A 287 17.10 18.26 -8.54
N GLN A 288 16.67 19.43 -8.05
CA GLN A 288 17.48 20.40 -7.34
C GLN A 288 17.85 19.99 -5.89
N ASP A 289 17.32 18.87 -5.40
CA ASP A 289 17.77 18.23 -4.17
C ASP A 289 18.85 17.19 -4.49
N LEU A 290 18.66 16.37 -5.54
CA LEU A 290 19.70 15.47 -6.06
C LEU A 290 21.00 16.21 -6.41
N GLU A 291 20.89 17.34 -7.11
CA GLU A 291 22.03 18.16 -7.55
C GLU A 291 22.93 18.70 -6.43
N ARG A 292 22.51 18.62 -5.16
CA ARG A 292 23.34 19.03 -4.01
C ARG A 292 24.43 18.03 -3.65
N SER A 293 24.33 16.78 -4.13
CA SER A 293 25.31 15.72 -3.96
C SER A 293 25.97 15.39 -5.30
N GLU A 294 27.27 15.03 -5.32
CA GLU A 294 27.96 14.72 -6.58
C GLU A 294 27.34 13.50 -7.27
N LEU A 295 26.97 12.47 -6.51
CA LEU A 295 26.26 11.30 -7.02
C LEU A 295 24.89 11.66 -7.59
N GLY A 296 24.09 12.48 -6.89
CA GLY A 296 22.74 12.83 -7.31
C GLY A 296 22.71 13.65 -8.62
N LYS A 297 23.73 14.47 -8.90
CA LYS A 297 23.87 15.16 -10.21
C LYS A 297 23.90 14.18 -11.38
N THR A 298 24.46 12.99 -11.22
CA THR A 298 24.54 12.00 -12.33
C THR A 298 23.17 11.53 -12.81
N PHE A 299 22.15 11.58 -11.95
CA PHE A 299 20.77 11.23 -12.26
C PHE A 299 19.94 12.41 -12.79
N VAL A 300 20.52 13.60 -12.98
CA VAL A 300 19.82 14.80 -13.45
C VAL A 300 20.32 15.22 -14.83
N GLU A 301 19.39 15.50 -15.75
CA GLU A 301 19.67 15.93 -17.12
C GLU A 301 18.99 17.29 -17.39
N ASP A 302 19.73 18.29 -17.87
CA ASP A 302 19.17 19.59 -18.27
C ASP A 302 18.55 19.47 -19.68
N THR A 303 17.21 19.47 -19.75
CA THR A 303 16.45 19.45 -21.01
C THR A 303 15.89 20.84 -21.36
N PRO A 304 15.46 21.10 -22.61
CA PRO A 304 14.81 22.36 -22.98
C PRO A 304 13.53 22.68 -22.18
N GLU A 305 12.93 21.69 -21.51
CA GLU A 305 11.72 21.86 -20.71
C GLU A 305 11.99 22.03 -19.21
N GLY A 306 13.19 21.67 -18.75
CA GLY A 306 13.52 21.60 -17.33
C GLY A 306 14.55 20.52 -16.99
N LYS A 307 14.86 20.40 -15.70
CA LYS A 307 15.78 19.40 -15.14
C LYS A 307 15.07 18.07 -14.92
N PHE A 308 15.50 17.03 -15.63
CA PHE A 308 14.83 15.74 -15.71
C PHE A 308 15.58 14.68 -14.90
N VAL A 309 14.89 13.98 -14.00
CA VAL A 309 15.49 12.88 -13.22
C VAL A 309 15.40 11.56 -13.96
N LYS A 310 16.56 10.94 -14.19
CA LYS A 310 16.75 9.64 -14.85
C LYS A 310 16.48 8.48 -13.87
N PHE A 311 15.20 8.33 -13.47
CA PHE A 311 14.77 7.35 -12.46
C PHE A 311 15.21 5.91 -12.71
N GLY A 312 15.40 5.48 -13.98
CA GLY A 312 15.91 4.14 -14.30
C GLY A 312 17.36 3.91 -13.86
N GLU A 313 18.24 4.89 -14.04
CA GLU A 313 19.64 4.83 -13.60
C GLU A 313 19.79 4.97 -12.08
N MET A 314 18.85 5.67 -11.44
CA MET A 314 18.84 5.88 -9.98
C MET A 314 18.33 4.65 -9.20
N LEU A 315 17.61 3.72 -9.84
CA LEU A 315 16.99 2.57 -9.17
C LEU A 315 18.02 1.62 -8.49
N PRO A 316 19.14 1.22 -9.13
CA PRO A 316 20.19 0.45 -8.45
C PRO A 316 20.76 1.16 -7.21
N THR A 317 20.88 2.49 -7.26
CA THR A 317 21.37 3.31 -6.15
C THR A 317 20.36 3.38 -4.99
N LEU A 318 19.06 3.40 -5.28
CA LEU A 318 18.01 3.28 -4.26
C LEU A 318 18.00 1.89 -3.61
N LEU A 319 18.28 0.82 -4.37
CA LEU A 319 18.42 -0.53 -3.80
C LEU A 319 19.66 -0.62 -2.89
N ALA A 320 20.80 -0.05 -3.32
CA ALA A 320 22.00 0.05 -2.50
C ALA A 320 21.73 0.81 -1.19
N ALA A 321 21.05 1.96 -1.26
CA ALA A 321 20.61 2.75 -0.11
C ALA A 321 19.79 1.94 0.91
N ILE A 322 18.82 1.14 0.45
CA ILE A 322 17.99 0.29 1.32
C ILE A 322 18.87 -0.75 2.04
N THR A 323 19.75 -1.47 1.33
CA THR A 323 20.63 -2.46 1.97
C THR A 323 21.66 -1.83 2.93
N GLN A 324 22.01 -0.55 2.73
CA GLN A 324 22.86 0.22 3.63
C GLN A 324 22.11 0.64 4.90
N GLN A 325 20.82 0.98 4.79
CA GLN A 325 19.95 1.24 5.94
C GLN A 325 19.71 -0.03 6.76
N GLU A 326 19.44 -1.17 6.12
CA GLU A 326 19.28 -2.48 6.78
C GLU A 326 20.52 -2.88 7.59
N LYS A 327 21.71 -2.72 7.02
CA LYS A 327 22.98 -3.00 7.73
C LYS A 327 23.18 -2.08 8.94
N ARG A 328 22.93 -0.77 8.77
CA ARG A 328 22.99 0.20 9.89
C ARG A 328 21.95 -0.09 10.97
N LEU A 329 20.81 -0.68 10.63
CA LEU A 329 19.79 -1.07 11.58
C LEU A 329 20.28 -2.25 12.44
N ARG A 330 20.78 -3.33 11.82
CA ARG A 330 21.41 -4.46 12.54
C ARG A 330 22.59 -4.04 13.42
N GLU A 331 23.48 -3.19 12.89
CA GLU A 331 24.61 -2.60 13.63
C GLU A 331 24.17 -1.81 14.88
N LEU A 332 22.94 -1.29 14.91
CA LEU A 332 22.35 -0.57 16.06
C LEU A 332 21.50 -1.46 16.97
N GLU A 333 20.90 -2.52 16.43
CA GLU A 333 20.10 -3.51 17.17
C GLU A 333 20.97 -4.57 17.87
N GLY A 334 22.21 -4.77 17.39
CA GLY A 334 23.21 -5.68 17.98
C GLY A 334 23.27 -7.06 17.32
N GLU A 335 22.84 -7.19 16.06
CA GLU A 335 22.98 -8.40 15.22
C GLU A 335 24.29 -8.42 14.41
#